data_AF-A0A0P7Y607-F1
#
_entry.id   AF-A0A0P7Y607-F1
#
_cell.length_a   1.000
_cell.length_b   1.000
_cell.length_c   1.000
_cell.angle_alpha   90.00
_cell.angle_beta   90.00
_cell.angle_gamma   90.00
#
_symmetry.space_group_name_H-M   'P 1'
#
loop_
_entity.id
_entity.type
_entity.pdbx_description
1 polymer ?
#
loop_
_entity_poly.entity_id
_entity_poly.type
_entity_poly.pdbx_seq_one_letter_code
_entity_poly.pdbx_strand_id
1 'polypeptide(L)'
;MNLLTPVTSLCFNPTSEILGIASNTVDEAIRLVHIPSFTAFSNYPVFRRKTVHLPQCMDFSPNSGFFSVANDKGKALLYRYQTHASFTVRLKHYKDF
;
A
#
# COMPACT_ATOMS: atom_id res chain seq x y z
N MET A 1 -1.08 9.51 -10.92
CA MET A 1 0.00 8.92 -11.75
C MET A 1 -0.01 7.40 -11.63
N ASN A 2 -0.21 6.66 -12.73
CA ASN A 2 -0.28 5.18 -12.75
C ASN A 2 1.12 4.56 -12.73
N LEU A 3 1.24 3.26 -12.39
CA LEU A 3 2.53 2.55 -12.51
C LEU A 3 2.88 2.45 -14.01
N LEU A 4 4.12 2.82 -14.33
CA LEU A 4 4.69 2.73 -15.69
C LEU A 4 5.72 1.59 -15.80
N THR A 5 5.90 0.83 -14.72
CA THR A 5 6.84 -0.29 -14.60
C THR A 5 6.08 -1.61 -14.49
N PRO A 6 6.74 -2.76 -14.76
CA PRO A 6 6.13 -4.07 -14.57
C PRO A 6 5.60 -4.24 -13.13
N VAL A 7 4.38 -4.75 -13.01
CA VAL A 7 3.79 -5.12 -11.72
C VAL A 7 4.47 -6.39 -11.23
N THR A 8 5.02 -6.35 -10.02
CA THR A 8 5.72 -7.50 -9.42
C THR A 8 4.99 -8.07 -8.22
N SER A 9 3.99 -7.37 -7.70
CA SER A 9 3.18 -7.85 -6.58
C SER A 9 1.74 -7.37 -6.70
N LEU A 10 0.82 -8.28 -6.40
CA LEU A 10 -0.62 -8.06 -6.35
C LEU A 10 -1.18 -8.74 -5.10
N CYS A 11 -2.04 -8.05 -4.37
CA CYS A 11 -2.63 -8.57 -3.14
C CYS A 11 -4.05 -8.03 -2.99
N PHE A 12 -5.03 -8.92 -2.81
CA PHE A 12 -6.38 -8.53 -2.40
C PHE A 12 -6.46 -8.46 -0.89
N ASN A 13 -7.28 -7.53 -0.38
CA ASN A 13 -7.70 -7.63 1.01
C ASN A 13 -8.65 -8.83 1.20
N PRO A 14 -8.83 -9.35 2.43
CA PRO A 14 -9.70 -10.49 2.70
C PRO A 14 -11.15 -10.34 2.22
N THR A 15 -11.68 -9.11 2.13
CA THR A 15 -13.04 -8.84 1.63
C THR A 15 -13.11 -8.67 0.10
N SER A 16 -11.99 -8.72 -0.62
CA SER A 16 -11.89 -8.49 -2.08
C SER A 16 -12.37 -7.11 -2.57
N GLU A 17 -12.49 -6.14 -1.68
CA GLU A 17 -12.92 -4.77 -1.99
C GLU A 17 -11.73 -3.87 -2.37
N ILE A 18 -10.51 -4.28 -2.05
CA ILE A 18 -9.30 -3.48 -2.27
C ILE A 18 -8.22 -4.36 -2.87
N LEU A 19 -7.65 -3.90 -3.98
CA LEU A 19 -6.49 -4.48 -4.64
C LEU A 19 -5.27 -3.60 -4.44
N GLY A 20 -4.25 -4.15 -3.80
CA GLY A 20 -2.90 -3.61 -3.78
C GLY A 20 -2.11 -4.03 -5.01
N ILE A 21 -1.45 -3.07 -5.65
CA ILE A 21 -0.61 -3.25 -6.83
C ILE A 21 0.73 -2.59 -6.54
N ALA A 22 1.83 -3.32 -6.68
CA ALA A 22 3.17 -2.77 -6.48
C ALA A 22 4.16 -3.23 -7.57
N SER A 23 5.23 -2.45 -7.71
CA SER A 23 6.38 -2.76 -8.53
C SER A 23 7.65 -2.52 -7.74
N ASN A 24 8.55 -3.50 -7.73
CA ASN A 24 9.85 -3.40 -7.06
C ASN A 24 10.94 -2.74 -7.93
N THR A 25 10.54 -2.00 -8.97
CA THR A 25 11.48 -1.40 -9.95
C THR A 25 11.79 0.07 -9.64
N VAL A 26 10.83 0.84 -9.10
CA VAL A 26 11.01 2.26 -8.79
C VAL A 26 10.38 2.63 -7.44
N ASP A 27 10.92 3.67 -6.81
CA ASP A 27 10.42 4.20 -5.54
C ASP A 27 8.94 4.61 -5.64
N GLU A 28 8.20 4.40 -4.55
CA GLU A 28 6.78 4.76 -4.41
C GLU A 28 5.87 4.09 -5.45
N ALA A 29 6.32 3.02 -6.10
CA ALA A 29 5.55 2.30 -7.09
C ALA A 29 4.54 1.35 -6.44
N ILE A 30 3.54 1.95 -5.77
CA ILE A 30 2.44 1.24 -5.16
C ILE A 30 1.12 1.95 -5.41
N ARG A 31 0.06 1.18 -5.54
CA ARG A 31 -1.31 1.67 -5.67
C ARG A 31 -2.29 0.78 -4.96
N LEU A 32 -3.33 1.43 -4.43
CA LEU A 32 -4.52 0.78 -3.93
C LEU A 32 -5.66 1.11 -4.88
N VAL A 33 -6.43 0.09 -5.25
CA VAL A 33 -7.58 0.21 -6.16
C VAL A 33 -8.80 -0.33 -5.43
N HIS A 34 -9.89 0.43 -5.44
CA HIS A 34 -11.18 -0.01 -4.92
C HIS A 34 -11.93 -0.84 -5.96
N ILE A 35 -12.55 -1.93 -5.51
CA ILE A 35 -13.32 -2.90 -6.29
C ILE A 35 -14.74 -2.89 -5.71
N PRO A 36 -15.80 -2.85 -6.54
CA PRO A 36 -15.82 -3.05 -7.99
C PRO A 36 -15.68 -1.77 -8.83
N SER A 37 -15.47 -0.60 -8.24
CA SER A 37 -15.45 0.66 -9.00
C SER A 37 -14.20 0.83 -9.89
N PHE A 38 -13.17 0.01 -9.71
CA PHE A 38 -11.86 0.11 -10.38
C PHE A 38 -11.21 1.50 -10.27
N THR A 39 -11.50 2.20 -9.17
CA THR A 39 -10.96 3.54 -8.91
C THR A 39 -9.73 3.45 -8.02
N ALA A 40 -8.61 4.01 -8.47
CA ALA A 40 -7.41 4.13 -7.64
C ALA A 40 -7.60 5.18 -6.54
N PHE A 41 -7.17 4.87 -5.32
CA PHE A 41 -7.16 5.83 -4.21
C PHE A 41 -6.18 6.96 -4.50
N SER A 42 -6.68 8.19 -4.67
CA SER A 42 -5.87 9.36 -5.06
C SER A 42 -4.95 9.87 -3.94
N ASN A 43 -5.26 9.54 -2.70
CA ASN A 43 -4.53 9.91 -1.50
C ASN A 43 -3.34 8.97 -1.19
N TYR A 44 -3.09 7.96 -2.01
CA TYR A 44 -2.05 6.97 -1.78
C TYR A 44 -1.22 6.66 -3.04
N PRO A 45 0.12 6.60 -2.95
CA PRO A 45 0.96 7.00 -1.80
C PRO A 45 0.96 8.53 -1.61
N VAL A 46 1.35 9.00 -0.42
CA VAL A 46 1.36 10.44 -0.11
C VAL A 46 2.51 11.12 -0.85
N PHE A 47 2.21 11.77 -1.98
CA PHE A 47 3.20 12.38 -2.89
C PHE A 47 4.10 13.45 -2.27
N ARG A 48 3.77 13.99 -1.08
CA ARG A 48 4.55 15.09 -0.48
C ARG A 48 5.91 14.65 0.05
N ARG A 49 6.11 13.38 0.39
CA ARG A 49 7.39 12.83 0.86
C ARG A 49 7.52 11.38 0.42
N LYS A 50 8.71 10.98 -0.04
CA LYS A 50 9.05 9.57 -0.20
C LYS A 50 8.95 8.89 1.16
N THR A 51 8.02 7.95 1.29
CA THR A 51 7.77 7.21 2.53
C THR A 51 7.91 5.72 2.28
N VAL A 52 7.36 5.21 1.18
CA VAL A 52 7.38 3.79 0.80
C VAL A 52 8.77 3.36 0.34
N HIS A 53 9.54 4.22 -0.35
CA HIS A 53 10.76 3.79 -1.06
C HIS A 53 10.45 2.67 -2.06
N LEU A 54 11.38 1.76 -2.33
CA LEU A 54 11.20 0.66 -3.27
C LEU A 54 10.43 -0.49 -2.59
N PRO A 55 9.15 -0.73 -2.93
CA PRO A 55 8.36 -1.77 -2.28
C PRO A 55 8.86 -3.15 -2.67
N GLN A 56 8.98 -4.05 -1.69
CA GLN A 56 9.43 -5.43 -1.87
C GLN A 56 8.33 -6.45 -1.59
N CYS A 57 7.52 -6.19 -0.56
CA CYS A 57 6.42 -7.06 -0.15
C CYS A 57 5.28 -6.21 0.42
N MET A 58 4.04 -6.70 0.33
CA MET A 58 2.87 -6.07 0.91
C MET A 58 1.83 -7.12 1.31
N ASP A 59 1.05 -6.80 2.34
CA ASP A 59 -0.02 -7.69 2.80
C ASP A 59 -1.11 -6.93 3.56
N PHE A 60 -2.32 -7.47 3.56
CA PHE A 60 -3.45 -6.98 4.34
C PHE A 60 -3.63 -7.80 5.62
N SER A 61 -4.02 -7.13 6.71
CA SER A 61 -4.41 -7.85 7.92
C SER A 61 -5.66 -8.72 7.67
N PRO A 62 -5.84 -9.85 8.38
CA PRO A 62 -7.00 -10.73 8.23
C PRO A 62 -8.36 -10.04 8.37
N ASN A 63 -8.44 -8.96 9.15
CA ASN A 63 -9.67 -8.19 9.36
C ASN A 63 -9.80 -6.97 8.43
N SER A 64 -8.99 -6.87 7.37
CA SER A 64 -8.92 -5.73 6.43
C SER A 64 -8.65 -4.34 7.04
N GLY A 65 -8.39 -4.25 8.36
CA GLY A 65 -8.19 -2.99 9.07
C GLY A 65 -6.82 -2.35 8.85
N PHE A 66 -5.83 -3.15 8.46
CA PHE A 66 -4.48 -2.70 8.20
C PHE A 66 -3.95 -3.19 6.86
N PHE A 67 -3.06 -2.39 6.29
CA PHE A 67 -2.28 -2.70 5.09
C PHE A 67 -0.81 -2.44 5.39
N SER A 68 0.08 -3.35 5.01
CA SER A 68 1.52 -3.21 5.27
C SER A 68 2.31 -3.26 3.98
N VAL A 69 3.43 -2.52 3.94
CA VAL A 69 4.37 -2.50 2.82
C VAL A 69 5.79 -2.50 3.35
N ALA A 70 6.56 -3.52 2.99
CA ALA A 70 7.99 -3.60 3.26
C ALA A 70 8.80 -3.02 2.09
N ASN A 71 9.93 -2.39 2.39
CA ASN A 71 10.79 -1.75 1.40
C ASN A 71 12.26 -2.17 1.45
N ASP A 72 13.03 -1.75 0.45
CA ASP A 72 14.47 -1.98 0.31
C ASP A 72 15.33 -1.34 1.41
N LYS A 73 14.75 -0.48 2.27
CA LYS A 73 15.42 0.13 3.42
C LYS A 73 15.24 -0.67 4.71
N GLY A 74 14.69 -1.89 4.63
CA GLY A 74 14.44 -2.74 5.79
C GLY A 74 13.36 -2.18 6.72
N LYS A 75 12.44 -1.36 6.19
CA LYS A 75 11.30 -0.82 6.94
C LYS A 75 10.00 -1.44 6.44
N ALA A 76 9.14 -1.81 7.37
CA ALA A 76 7.75 -2.16 7.12
C ALA A 76 6.85 -1.01 7.57
N LEU A 77 6.13 -0.43 6.62
CA LEU A 77 5.15 0.62 6.88
C LEU A 77 3.79 -0.02 7.12
N LEU A 78 3.07 0.47 8.12
CA LEU A 78 1.72 0.04 8.42
C LEU A 78 0.74 1.19 8.15
N TYR A 79 -0.34 0.88 7.46
CA TYR A 79 -1.41 1.80 7.12
C TYR A 79 -2.69 1.28 7.77
N ARG A 80 -3.51 2.18 8.32
CA ARG A 80 -4.82 1.81 8.85
C ARG A 80 -5.89 2.29 7.89
N TYR A 81 -6.77 1.39 7.50
CA TYR A 81 -7.96 1.75 6.74
C TYR A 81 -8.97 2.43 7.69
N GLN A 82 -9.49 3.59 7.28
CA GLN A 82 -10.54 4.29 7.99
C GLN A 82 -11.81 4.29 7.14
N THR A 83 -12.93 3.93 7.77
CA THR A 83 -14.25 3.59 7.19
C THR A 83 -14.87 4.67 6.28
N HIS A 84 -14.26 5.85 6.17
CA HIS A 84 -14.65 6.91 5.24
C HIS A 84 -13.69 6.96 4.05
N ALA A 85 -13.56 5.84 3.34
CA ALA A 85 -12.84 5.69 2.07
C ALA A 85 -11.41 6.26 2.04
N SER A 86 -10.75 6.37 3.21
CA SER A 86 -9.45 7.03 3.34
C SER A 86 -8.50 6.12 4.09
N PHE A 87 -7.42 5.72 3.42
CA PHE A 87 -6.23 5.21 4.10
C PHE A 87 -5.52 6.38 4.78
N THR A 88 -5.49 6.37 6.11
CA THR A 88 -4.64 7.28 6.87
C THR A 88 -3.34 6.57 7.18
N VAL A 89 -2.23 7.18 6.76
CA VAL A 89 -0.90 6.70 7.13
C VAL A 89 -0.72 6.87 8.64
N ARG A 90 -0.71 5.75 9.37
CA ARG A 90 -0.15 5.73 10.72
C ARG A 90 1.22 5.11 10.61
N LEU A 91 2.24 5.95 10.39
CA LEU A 91 3.65 5.53 10.49
C LEU A 91 3.91 5.04 11.92
N LYS A 92 3.62 3.77 12.19
CA LYS A 92 4.25 3.06 13.30
C LYS A 92 5.48 2.41 12.71
N HIS A 93 6.64 2.95 13.10
CA HIS A 93 7.90 2.25 12.92
C HIS A 93 7.78 0.92 13.66
N TYR A 94 7.79 -0.20 12.92
CA TYR A 94 7.88 -1.55 13.48
C TYR A 94 9.35 -1.84 13.85
N LYS A 95 9.94 -0.99 14.69
CA LYS A 95 11.01 -1.41 15.60
C LYS A 95 10.29 -1.78 16.89
N ASP A 96 10.62 -2.90 17.51
CA ASP A 96 10.05 -3.46 18.75
C ASP A 96 9.13 -4.69 18.55
N PHE A 97 9.63 -5.68 17.80
CA PHE A 97 9.49 -7.09 18.20
C PHE A 97 10.90 -7.66 18.39
#